data_AF-A0A944II36-F1
#
_entry.id   AF-A0A944II36-F1
#
_cell.length_a   1.000
_cell.length_b   1.000
_cell.length_c   1.000
_cell.angle_alpha   90.00
_cell.angle_beta   90.00
_cell.angle_gamma   90.00
#
_symmetry.space_group_name_H-M   'P 1'
#
loop_
_entity.id
_entity.type
_entity.pdbx_description
1 polymer ?
#
loop_
_entity_poly.entity_id
_entity_poly.type
_entity_poly.pdbx_seq_one_letter_code
_entity_poly.pdbx_strand_id
1 'polypeptide(L)'
;MPRRTTARHRALLTLAHEPWTLYEDDPANPGGGGGGAPQVNEHGYPDNTPTADMTPEHQVAYWKHHARKHEAVAKSAPDTAELERLRAAEAELNTRKAAELSETERLQKERDEAAAEAATAKAAAEAAQRKALVLEVAAEKGLTPAQAARLQGSTKEELEADADALKELFGSAGNGQGGTTPPPRSGGNRGGDVGNSGGVSTGAERFRQKHGK
;
A
#
# COMPACT_ATOMS: atom_id res chain seq x y z
N MET A 1 2.49 31.75 -4.58
CA MET A 1 2.64 30.61 -3.65
C MET A 1 2.89 31.11 -2.23
N PRO A 2 2.01 30.81 -1.28
CA PRO A 2 2.39 30.73 0.13
C PRO A 2 2.01 29.37 0.73
N ARG A 3 3.00 28.71 1.34
CA ARG A 3 2.88 27.40 2.00
C ARG A 3 2.12 27.58 3.32
N ARG A 4 0.93 26.98 3.44
CA ARG A 4 0.23 26.82 4.73
C ARG A 4 0.59 25.46 5.30
N THR A 5 1.37 25.48 6.37
CA THR A 5 1.72 24.33 7.20
C THR A 5 0.56 24.05 8.15
N THR A 6 -0.23 23.01 7.89
CA THR A 6 -1.29 22.58 8.81
C THR A 6 -0.72 21.55 9.77
N ALA A 7 -0.37 21.99 10.98
CA ALA A 7 0.01 21.12 12.08
C ALA A 7 -1.20 20.31 12.56
N ARG A 8 -1.03 18.98 12.57
CA ARG A 8 -1.99 18.02 13.11
C ARG A 8 -1.96 18.08 14.64
N HIS A 9 -3.00 18.61 15.27
CA HIS A 9 -3.26 18.33 16.69
C HIS A 9 -4.17 17.11 16.81
N ARG A 10 -3.53 15.97 17.03
CA ARG A 10 -4.14 14.72 17.48
C ARG A 10 -4.34 14.85 18.99
N ALA A 11 -5.50 15.33 19.42
CA ALA A 11 -5.90 15.27 20.82
C ALA A 11 -6.20 13.81 21.16
N LEU A 12 -5.24 13.13 21.77
CA LEU A 12 -5.45 11.87 22.46
C LEU A 12 -6.36 12.16 23.66
N LEU A 13 -7.61 11.70 23.63
CA LEU A 13 -8.39 11.51 24.85
C LEU A 13 -7.72 10.38 25.63
N THR A 14 -6.76 10.73 26.49
CA THR A 14 -6.37 9.88 27.60
C THR A 14 -7.48 9.95 28.63
N LEU A 15 -8.40 8.98 28.56
CA LEU A 15 -9.33 8.65 29.63
C LEU A 15 -8.50 8.06 30.79
N ALA A 16 -7.86 8.94 31.57
CA ALA A 16 -7.23 8.55 32.81
C ALA A 16 -8.34 8.13 33.78
N HIS A 17 -8.32 6.86 34.17
CA HIS A 17 -9.07 6.34 35.31
C HIS A 17 -8.66 7.14 36.55
N GLU A 18 -9.53 8.02 37.03
CA GLU A 18 -9.37 8.56 38.38
C GLU A 18 -9.80 7.47 39.38
N PRO A 19 -8.89 6.99 40.24
CA PRO A 19 -9.27 6.09 41.31
C PRO A 19 -10.16 6.84 42.30
N TRP A 20 -11.24 6.20 42.70
CA TRP A 20 -12.18 6.64 43.74
C TRP A 20 -11.45 7.24 44.97
N THR A 21 -11.37 8.57 45.05
CA THR A 21 -10.99 9.30 46.27
C THR A 21 -12.23 9.47 47.15
N LEU A 22 -12.63 8.39 47.84
CA LEU A 22 -13.71 8.41 48.85
C LEU A 22 -13.25 9.02 50.19
N TYR A 23 -12.12 9.72 50.28
CA TYR A 23 -11.59 10.17 51.58
C TYR A 23 -10.63 11.36 51.52
N GLU A 24 -10.97 12.45 50.83
CA GLU A 24 -10.18 13.70 50.93
C GLU A 24 -11.11 14.92 50.97
N ASP A 25 -11.50 15.29 52.19
CA ASP A 25 -11.70 16.69 52.61
C ASP A 25 -11.37 16.71 54.11
N ASP A 26 -10.08 16.55 54.42
CA ASP A 26 -9.51 16.97 55.70
C ASP A 26 -9.02 18.43 55.50
N PRO A 27 -9.79 19.43 55.93
CA PRO A 27 -9.43 20.83 55.69
C PRO A 27 -8.24 21.21 56.57
N ALA A 28 -7.08 21.29 55.92
CA ALA A 28 -5.90 21.97 56.44
C ALA A 28 -6.30 23.37 56.96
N ASN A 29 -6.12 23.55 58.27
CA ASN A 29 -6.28 24.78 59.03
C ASN A 29 -5.46 25.96 58.45
N PRO A 30 -6.10 27.08 58.04
CA PRO A 30 -5.47 28.39 58.00
C PRO A 30 -6.08 29.28 59.09
N GLY A 31 -5.29 29.58 60.10
CA GLY A 31 -5.69 30.51 61.16
C GLY A 31 -6.03 31.91 60.64
N GLY A 32 -6.97 32.58 61.31
CA GLY A 32 -7.25 34.00 61.08
C GLY A 32 -8.52 34.47 61.78
N GLY A 33 -8.35 35.17 62.90
CA GLY A 33 -9.44 35.66 63.75
C GLY A 33 -10.35 36.71 63.11
N GLY A 34 -11.60 36.72 63.55
CA GLY A 34 -12.59 37.75 63.29
C GLY A 34 -13.87 37.41 64.02
N GLY A 35 -14.12 38.08 65.16
CA GLY A 35 -15.29 37.90 66.01
C GLY A 35 -16.58 38.43 65.37
N GLY A 36 -17.07 37.70 64.36
CA GLY A 36 -18.42 37.82 63.82
C GLY A 36 -18.96 36.41 63.60
N ALA A 37 -20.26 36.20 63.84
CA ALA A 37 -20.88 34.91 63.56
C ALA A 37 -20.57 34.50 62.10
N PRO A 38 -20.13 33.25 61.85
CA PRO A 38 -19.78 32.82 60.50
C PRO A 38 -20.99 33.00 59.58
N GLN A 39 -20.78 33.59 58.40
CA GLN A 39 -21.88 33.81 57.46
C GLN A 39 -22.38 32.45 56.97
N VAL A 40 -23.67 32.19 57.21
CA VAL A 40 -24.34 30.97 56.75
C VAL A 40 -24.74 31.10 55.29
N ASN A 41 -24.58 30.03 54.52
CA ASN A 41 -25.05 29.94 53.15
C ASN A 41 -26.57 29.78 53.08
N GLU A 42 -27.11 29.71 51.86
CA GLU A 42 -28.54 29.50 51.57
C GLU A 42 -29.11 28.21 52.21
N HIS A 43 -28.26 27.24 52.52
CA HIS A 43 -28.64 25.96 53.12
C HIS A 43 -28.53 25.94 54.65
N GLY A 44 -28.10 27.05 55.26
CA GLY A 44 -28.08 27.23 56.71
C GLY A 44 -26.83 26.67 57.41
N TYR A 45 -25.71 26.51 56.69
CA TYR A 45 -24.41 26.17 57.26
C TYR A 45 -23.30 27.07 56.68
N PRO A 46 -22.18 27.32 57.38
CA PRO A 46 -21.14 28.19 56.87
C PRO A 46 -20.28 27.50 55.79
N ASP A 47 -19.91 28.25 54.75
CA ASP A 47 -19.02 27.75 53.70
C ASP A 47 -17.57 27.65 54.21
N ASN A 48 -16.86 26.59 53.81
CA ASN A 48 -15.45 26.33 54.14
C ASN A 48 -15.12 26.20 55.63
N THR A 49 -16.10 25.87 56.48
CA THR A 49 -15.85 25.51 57.89
C THR A 49 -15.82 23.98 58.01
N PRO A 50 -14.81 23.38 58.68
CA PRO A 50 -14.82 21.94 58.94
C PRO A 50 -16.04 21.55 59.78
N THR A 51 -16.67 20.40 59.52
CA THR A 51 -17.86 19.94 60.27
C THR A 51 -17.63 19.88 61.79
N ALA A 52 -16.38 19.62 62.22
CA ALA A 52 -15.99 19.60 63.64
C ALA A 52 -16.05 20.97 64.32
N ASP A 53 -15.84 22.06 63.56
CA ASP A 53 -15.84 23.44 64.06
C ASP A 53 -17.21 24.13 63.86
N MET A 54 -18.17 23.45 63.23
CA MET A 54 -19.52 23.95 63.06
C MET A 54 -20.35 23.84 64.35
N THR A 55 -21.26 24.79 64.58
CA THR A 55 -22.25 24.65 65.65
C THR A 55 -23.18 23.46 65.37
N PRO A 56 -23.79 22.84 66.39
CA PRO A 56 -24.69 21.71 66.20
C PRO A 56 -25.82 21.98 65.19
N GLU A 57 -26.34 23.21 65.16
CA GLU A 57 -27.38 23.64 64.22
C GLU A 57 -26.88 23.62 62.77
N HIS A 58 -25.67 24.10 62.52
CA HIS A 58 -25.03 24.09 61.21
C HIS A 58 -24.67 22.67 60.76
N GLN A 59 -24.21 21.80 61.67
CA GLN A 59 -23.96 20.39 61.36
C GLN A 59 -25.27 19.69 60.93
N VAL A 60 -26.36 19.93 61.63
CA VAL A 60 -27.68 19.38 61.27
C VAL A 60 -28.15 19.88 59.90
N ALA A 61 -27.94 21.16 59.59
CA ALA A 61 -28.25 21.73 58.28
C ALA A 61 -27.40 21.10 57.16
N TYR A 62 -26.09 20.96 57.38
CA TYR A 62 -25.15 20.30 56.47
C TYR A 62 -25.57 18.86 56.17
N TRP A 63 -25.79 18.03 57.20
CA TRP A 63 -26.20 16.64 56.99
C TRP A 63 -27.57 16.52 56.32
N LYS A 64 -28.52 17.40 56.63
CA LYS A 64 -29.83 17.44 55.94
C LYS A 64 -29.70 17.77 54.46
N HIS A 65 -28.86 18.74 54.10
CA HIS A 65 -28.63 19.10 52.71
C HIS A 65 -27.99 17.94 51.93
N HIS A 66 -26.94 17.34 52.48
CA HIS A 66 -26.27 16.20 51.85
C HIS A 66 -27.18 14.98 51.77
N ALA A 67 -27.97 14.68 52.79
CA ALA A 67 -28.97 13.61 52.75
C ALA A 67 -29.97 13.82 51.61
N ARG A 68 -30.52 15.03 51.44
CA ARG A 68 -31.43 15.36 50.33
C ARG A 68 -30.73 15.26 48.97
N LYS A 69 -29.47 15.67 48.86
CA LYS A 69 -28.67 15.52 47.63
C LYS A 69 -28.48 14.05 47.27
N HIS A 70 -28.10 13.21 48.24
CA HIS A 70 -27.94 11.77 48.01
C HIS A 70 -29.27 11.08 47.70
N GLU A 71 -30.37 11.47 48.35
CA GLU A 71 -31.72 11.00 48.03
C GLU A 71 -32.12 11.38 46.60
N ALA A 72 -31.88 12.63 46.20
CA ALA A 72 -32.17 13.11 44.84
C ALA A 72 -31.35 12.34 43.80
N VAL A 73 -30.06 12.10 44.05
CA VAL A 73 -29.19 11.31 43.17
C VAL A 73 -29.68 9.87 43.07
N ALA A 74 -29.98 9.22 44.20
CA ALA A 74 -30.49 7.84 44.22
C ALA A 74 -31.83 7.72 43.47
N LYS A 75 -32.71 8.73 43.58
CA LYS A 75 -33.99 8.78 42.85
C LYS A 75 -33.82 9.05 41.36
N SER A 76 -32.76 9.76 40.97
CA SER A 76 -32.43 10.07 39.56
C SER A 76 -31.59 8.99 38.89
N ALA A 77 -31.05 8.03 39.65
CA ALA A 77 -30.28 6.94 39.11
C ALA A 77 -31.15 6.10 38.15
N PRO A 78 -30.62 5.68 37.00
CA PRO A 78 -31.36 4.84 36.08
C PRO A 78 -31.77 3.54 36.79
N ASP A 79 -33.04 3.18 36.64
CA ASP A 79 -33.56 1.92 37.17
C ASP A 79 -32.86 0.74 36.49
N THR A 80 -32.85 -0.40 37.17
CA THR A 80 -32.33 -1.68 36.70
C THR A 80 -32.83 -2.03 35.30
N ALA A 81 -34.11 -1.80 35.01
CA ALA A 81 -34.70 -2.03 33.70
C ALA A 81 -34.10 -1.14 32.60
N GLU A 82 -33.73 0.10 32.92
CA GLU A 82 -33.11 1.01 31.95
C GLU A 82 -31.65 0.62 31.70
N LEU A 83 -30.92 0.21 32.73
CA LEU A 83 -29.57 -0.33 32.57
C LEU A 83 -29.55 -1.59 31.70
N GLU A 84 -30.51 -2.49 31.88
CA GLU A 84 -30.68 -3.69 31.04
C GLU A 84 -30.95 -3.31 29.58
N ARG A 85 -31.84 -2.34 29.32
CA ARG A 85 -32.09 -1.84 27.95
C ARG A 85 -30.85 -1.24 27.32
N LEU A 86 -30.09 -0.43 28.06
CA LEU A 86 -28.85 0.17 27.55
C LEU A 86 -27.82 -0.90 27.20
N ARG A 87 -27.64 -1.92 28.04
CA ARG A 87 -26.75 -3.07 27.74
C ARG A 87 -27.21 -3.84 26.50
N ALA A 88 -28.52 -4.08 26.37
CA ALA A 88 -29.07 -4.77 25.21
C ALA A 88 -28.86 -3.96 23.91
N ALA A 89 -29.10 -2.65 23.95
CA ALA A 89 -28.87 -1.76 22.82
C ALA A 89 -27.38 -1.70 22.43
N GLU A 90 -26.47 -1.67 23.40
CA GLU A 90 -25.03 -1.70 23.16
C GLU A 90 -24.59 -3.02 22.54
N ALA A 91 -25.10 -4.16 23.01
CA ALA A 91 -24.82 -5.48 22.44
C ALA A 91 -25.30 -5.60 20.99
N GLU A 92 -26.49 -5.07 20.68
CA GLU A 92 -27.01 -5.04 19.31
C GLU A 92 -26.16 -4.15 18.41
N LEU A 93 -25.82 -2.94 18.89
CA LEU A 93 -24.97 -2.00 18.16
C LEU A 93 -23.59 -2.60 17.88
N ASN A 94 -22.99 -3.31 18.84
CA ASN A 94 -21.71 -3.98 18.65
C ASN A 94 -21.82 -5.12 17.63
N THR A 95 -22.93 -5.87 17.65
CA THR A 95 -23.19 -6.95 16.67
C THR A 95 -23.32 -6.38 15.25
N ARG A 96 -24.07 -5.29 15.08
CA ARG A 96 -24.22 -4.60 13.79
C ARG A 96 -22.89 -4.06 13.28
N LYS A 97 -22.10 -3.41 14.15
CA LYS A 97 -20.76 -2.92 13.79
C LYS A 97 -19.82 -4.04 13.36
N ALA A 98 -19.85 -5.18 14.05
CA ALA A 98 -19.04 -6.34 13.68
C ALA A 98 -19.44 -6.91 12.32
N ALA A 99 -20.75 -6.98 12.03
CA ALA A 99 -21.24 -7.41 10.73
C ALA A 99 -20.88 -6.42 9.61
N GLU A 100 -21.03 -5.12 9.84
CA GLU A 100 -20.62 -4.07 8.89
C GLU A 100 -19.12 -4.10 8.62
N LEU A 101 -18.29 -4.26 9.66
CA LEU A 101 -16.84 -4.35 9.49
C LEU A 101 -16.47 -5.56 8.61
N SER A 102 -17.04 -6.73 8.89
CA SER A 102 -16.84 -7.94 8.08
C SER A 102 -17.25 -7.75 6.62
N GLU A 103 -18.40 -7.11 6.37
CA GLU A 103 -18.86 -6.81 5.00
C GLU A 103 -17.93 -5.81 4.30
N THR A 104 -17.44 -4.80 5.00
CA THR A 104 -16.48 -3.86 4.42
C THR A 104 -15.15 -4.52 4.07
N GLU A 105 -14.65 -5.45 4.89
CA GLU A 105 -13.44 -6.23 4.60
C GLU A 105 -13.65 -7.13 3.37
N ARG A 106 -14.82 -7.78 3.28
CA ARG A 106 -15.20 -8.59 2.11
C ARG A 106 -15.23 -7.76 0.83
N LEU A 107 -15.88 -6.59 0.86
CA LEU A 107 -15.98 -5.68 -0.27
C LEU A 107 -14.61 -5.09 -0.66
N GLN A 108 -13.75 -4.78 0.31
CA GLN A 108 -12.39 -4.33 0.04
C GLN A 108 -11.60 -5.40 -0.69
N LYS A 109 -11.65 -6.65 -0.21
CA LYS A 109 -11.00 -7.79 -0.87
C LYS A 109 -11.50 -8.00 -2.29
N GLU A 110 -12.82 -7.99 -2.50
CA GLU A 110 -13.43 -8.12 -3.83
C GLU A 110 -12.98 -6.99 -4.78
N ARG A 111 -12.89 -5.75 -4.26
CA ARG A 111 -12.38 -4.61 -5.03
C ARG A 111 -10.89 -4.73 -5.33
N ASP A 112 -10.10 -5.26 -4.40
CA ASP A 112 -8.67 -5.54 -4.60
C ASP A 112 -8.44 -6.56 -5.71
N GLU A 113 -9.19 -7.67 -5.66
CA GLU A 113 -9.15 -8.71 -6.67
C GLU A 113 -9.59 -8.17 -8.04
N ALA A 114 -10.74 -7.48 -8.11
CA ALA A 114 -11.23 -6.89 -9.36
C ALA A 114 -10.26 -5.84 -9.94
N ALA A 115 -9.61 -5.04 -9.09
CA ALA A 115 -8.60 -4.07 -9.55
C ALA A 115 -7.34 -4.76 -10.10
N ALA A 116 -6.90 -5.84 -9.47
CA ALA A 116 -5.77 -6.64 -9.95
C ALA A 116 -6.10 -7.30 -11.30
N GLU A 117 -7.28 -7.89 -11.44
CA GLU A 117 -7.76 -8.46 -12.70
C GLU A 117 -7.89 -7.39 -13.80
N ALA A 118 -8.42 -6.21 -13.47
CA ALA A 118 -8.51 -5.11 -14.43
C ALA A 118 -7.12 -4.62 -14.86
N ALA A 119 -6.14 -4.58 -13.96
CA ALA A 119 -4.77 -4.20 -14.29
C ALA A 119 -4.09 -5.23 -15.21
N THR A 120 -4.26 -6.53 -14.95
CA THR A 120 -3.71 -7.59 -15.82
C THR A 120 -4.37 -7.60 -17.18
N ALA A 121 -5.69 -7.43 -17.25
CA ALA A 121 -6.43 -7.33 -18.50
C ALA A 121 -6.00 -6.11 -19.34
N LYS A 122 -5.81 -4.94 -18.71
CA LYS A 122 -5.29 -3.74 -19.38
C LYS A 122 -3.89 -3.95 -19.94
N ALA A 123 -2.97 -4.50 -19.13
CA ALA A 123 -1.62 -4.79 -19.58
C ALA A 123 -1.58 -5.80 -20.74
N ALA A 124 -2.44 -6.82 -20.70
CA ALA A 124 -2.57 -7.78 -21.80
C ALA A 124 -3.14 -7.13 -23.07
N ALA A 125 -4.13 -6.25 -22.94
CA ALA A 125 -4.72 -5.51 -24.05
C ALA A 125 -3.70 -4.55 -24.69
N GLU A 126 -2.96 -3.78 -23.88
CA GLU A 126 -1.90 -2.88 -24.35
C GLU A 126 -0.78 -3.66 -25.05
N ALA A 127 -0.36 -4.81 -24.50
CA ALA A 127 0.63 -5.67 -25.14
C ALA A 127 0.14 -6.24 -26.47
N ALA A 128 -1.14 -6.61 -26.57
CA ALA A 128 -1.75 -7.10 -27.82
C ALA A 128 -1.86 -5.98 -28.86
N GLN A 129 -2.30 -4.79 -28.46
CA GLN A 129 -2.37 -3.60 -29.32
C GLN A 129 -1.00 -3.23 -29.85
N ARG A 130 0.02 -3.19 -29.00
CA ARG A 130 1.41 -2.94 -29.42
C ARG A 130 1.88 -3.99 -30.43
N LYS A 131 1.63 -5.28 -30.18
CA LYS A 131 2.00 -6.34 -31.13
C LYS A 131 1.33 -6.16 -32.48
N ALA A 132 0.06 -5.76 -32.50
CA ALA A 132 -0.65 -5.46 -33.74
C ALA A 132 -0.01 -4.30 -34.51
N LEU A 133 0.32 -3.20 -33.83
CA LEU A 133 1.02 -2.05 -34.44
C LEU A 133 2.39 -2.44 -35.00
N VAL A 134 3.17 -3.22 -34.24
CA VAL A 134 4.48 -3.73 -34.71
C VAL A 134 4.33 -4.57 -35.99
N LEU A 135 3.31 -5.43 -36.06
CA LEU A 135 3.06 -6.25 -37.24
C LEU A 135 2.59 -5.43 -38.44
N GLU A 136 1.75 -4.42 -38.22
CA GLU A 136 1.29 -3.48 -39.26
C GLU A 136 2.48 -2.72 -39.85
N VAL A 137 3.27 -2.06 -39.01
CA VAL A 137 4.47 -1.32 -39.45
C VAL A 137 5.48 -2.23 -40.12
N ALA A 138 5.70 -3.44 -39.58
CA ALA A 138 6.61 -4.40 -40.20
C ALA A 138 6.14 -4.84 -41.59
N ALA A 139 4.83 -5.05 -41.78
CA ALA A 139 4.27 -5.40 -43.08
C ALA A 139 4.40 -4.23 -44.08
N GLU A 140 4.08 -3.00 -43.66
CA GLU A 140 4.21 -1.79 -44.49
C GLU A 140 5.67 -1.53 -44.88
N LYS A 141 6.60 -1.77 -43.95
CA LYS A 141 8.04 -1.56 -44.16
C LYS A 141 8.71 -2.81 -44.76
N GLY A 142 8.03 -3.95 -44.93
CA GLY A 142 8.64 -5.16 -45.47
C GLY A 142 9.74 -5.77 -44.59
N LEU A 143 9.63 -5.61 -43.26
CA LEU A 143 10.53 -6.23 -42.30
C LEU A 143 10.14 -7.69 -42.05
N THR A 144 11.13 -8.56 -41.86
CA THR A 144 10.87 -9.94 -41.42
C THR A 144 10.32 -9.96 -39.98
N PRO A 145 9.59 -11.00 -39.56
CA PRO A 145 9.10 -11.12 -38.17
C PRO A 145 10.21 -11.02 -37.12
N ALA A 146 11.40 -11.52 -37.45
CA ALA A 146 12.57 -11.44 -36.57
C ALA A 146 13.11 -10.01 -36.40
N GLN A 147 13.03 -9.18 -37.44
CA GLN A 147 13.39 -7.76 -37.38
C GLN A 147 12.30 -6.95 -36.69
N ALA A 148 11.02 -7.23 -36.97
CA ALA A 148 9.88 -6.60 -36.31
C ALA A 148 9.92 -6.76 -34.77
N ALA A 149 10.38 -7.91 -34.28
CA ALA A 149 10.54 -8.18 -32.85
C ALA A 149 11.58 -7.27 -32.17
N ARG A 150 12.44 -6.58 -32.94
CA ARG A 150 13.44 -5.64 -32.43
C ARG A 150 12.97 -4.19 -32.40
N LEU A 151 11.82 -3.89 -33.01
CA LEU A 151 11.28 -2.53 -33.06
C LEU A 151 10.97 -2.00 -31.66
N GLN A 152 11.43 -0.78 -31.41
CA GLN A 152 11.22 -0.02 -30.19
C GLN A 152 10.21 1.10 -30.44
N GLY A 153 9.33 1.32 -29.47
CA GLY A 153 8.25 2.29 -29.59
C GLY A 153 6.94 1.78 -29.02
N SER A 154 6.08 2.75 -28.73
CA SER A 154 4.74 2.58 -28.18
C SER A 154 3.65 3.09 -29.12
N THR A 155 3.98 4.06 -29.99
CA THR A 155 3.06 4.59 -31.00
C THR A 155 3.46 4.15 -32.41
N LYS A 156 2.55 4.33 -33.37
CA LYS A 156 2.80 3.98 -34.78
C LYS A 156 3.98 4.77 -35.34
N GLU A 157 4.06 6.06 -35.05
CA GLU A 157 5.10 6.98 -35.54
C GLU A 157 6.48 6.62 -35.00
N GLU A 158 6.58 6.27 -33.72
CA GLU A 158 7.83 5.81 -33.11
C GLU A 158 8.32 4.50 -33.76
N LEU A 159 7.40 3.56 -33.99
CA LEU A 159 7.70 2.28 -34.62
C LEU A 159 8.12 2.45 -36.09
N GLU A 160 7.49 3.37 -36.83
CA GLU A 160 7.85 3.68 -38.21
C GLU A 160 9.25 4.31 -38.30
N ALA A 161 9.55 5.27 -37.42
CA ALA A 161 10.85 5.92 -37.37
C ALA A 161 11.97 4.93 -37.02
N ASP A 162 11.74 4.05 -36.03
CA ASP A 162 12.71 3.01 -35.66
C ASP A 162 12.87 1.96 -36.78
N ALA A 163 11.78 1.62 -37.48
CA ALA A 163 11.84 0.73 -38.65
C ALA A 163 12.69 1.32 -39.79
N ASP A 164 12.56 2.61 -40.05
CA ASP A 164 13.36 3.31 -41.05
C ASP A 164 14.84 3.39 -40.62
N ALA A 165 15.11 3.68 -39.35
CA ALA A 165 16.46 3.67 -38.80
C ALA A 165 17.13 2.28 -38.87
N LEU A 166 16.39 1.22 -38.55
CA LEU A 166 16.88 -0.16 -38.70
C LEU A 166 17.20 -0.51 -40.15
N LYS A 167 16.36 -0.06 -41.10
CA LYS A 167 16.64 -0.25 -42.52
C LYS A 167 17.84 0.54 -42.99
N GLU A 168 18.07 1.74 -42.49
CA GLU A 168 19.26 2.50 -42.84
C GLU A 168 20.52 1.78 -42.34
N LEU A 169 20.49 1.30 -41.09
CA LEU A 169 21.62 0.62 -40.46
C LEU A 169 21.94 -0.74 -41.09
N PHE A 170 20.92 -1.53 -41.40
CA PHE A 170 21.09 -2.92 -41.88
C PHE A 170 20.81 -3.11 -43.38
N GLY A 171 20.06 -2.21 -44.01
CA GLY A 171 19.83 -2.20 -45.46
C GLY A 171 21.08 -1.84 -46.24
N SER A 172 22.05 -1.13 -45.64
CA SER A 172 23.40 -0.99 -46.21
C SER A 172 24.20 -2.31 -46.22
N ALA A 173 23.76 -3.34 -45.49
CA ALA A 173 24.39 -4.67 -45.45
C ALA A 173 23.60 -5.74 -46.23
N GLY A 174 22.57 -5.35 -46.99
CA GLY A 174 21.57 -6.30 -47.47
C GLY A 174 20.83 -5.91 -48.76
N ASN A 175 21.53 -5.39 -49.77
CA ASN A 175 21.09 -5.59 -51.16
C ASN A 175 21.30 -7.07 -51.56
N GLY A 176 20.59 -7.96 -50.86
CA GLY A 176 20.69 -9.40 -50.97
C GLY A 176 19.32 -10.07 -50.87
N GLN A 177 18.25 -9.41 -51.33
CA GLN A 177 17.01 -10.11 -51.64
C GLN A 177 17.00 -10.43 -53.14
N GLY A 178 17.64 -11.55 -53.46
CA GLY A 178 17.58 -12.25 -54.73
C GLY A 178 18.35 -13.54 -54.50
N GLY A 179 17.69 -14.69 -54.67
CA GLY A 179 18.29 -16.01 -54.51
C GLY A 179 19.38 -16.28 -55.54
N THR A 180 20.51 -15.61 -55.43
CA THR A 180 21.77 -16.09 -55.99
C THR A 180 22.46 -16.81 -54.85
N THR A 181 22.41 -18.13 -54.91
CA THR A 181 23.44 -19.01 -54.35
C THR A 181 24.77 -18.24 -54.35
N PRO A 182 25.45 -18.05 -53.20
CA PRO A 182 26.79 -17.48 -53.24
C PRO A 182 27.57 -18.29 -54.28
N PRO A 183 28.23 -17.66 -55.28
CA PRO A 183 28.98 -18.43 -56.26
C PRO A 183 29.81 -19.42 -55.44
N PRO A 184 29.76 -20.74 -55.75
CA PRO A 184 30.56 -21.68 -55.00
C PRO A 184 31.94 -21.08 -54.96
N ARG A 185 32.50 -20.92 -53.75
CA ARG A 185 33.90 -20.54 -53.57
C ARG A 185 34.67 -21.64 -54.29
N SER A 186 34.87 -21.42 -55.58
CA SER A 186 35.65 -22.24 -56.46
C SER A 186 37.04 -22.03 -55.89
N GLY A 187 37.45 -22.93 -55.00
CA GLY A 187 38.84 -23.29 -54.92
C GLY A 187 39.21 -23.61 -56.34
N GLY A 188 39.93 -22.69 -56.98
CA GLY A 188 40.27 -22.77 -58.40
C GLY A 188 40.83 -24.15 -58.72
N ASN A 189 40.62 -24.58 -59.97
CA ASN A 189 40.99 -25.90 -60.49
C ASN A 189 42.08 -26.54 -59.63
N ARG A 190 41.68 -27.44 -58.71
CA ARG A 190 42.63 -28.47 -58.32
C ARG A 190 42.91 -29.17 -59.63
N GLY A 191 44.12 -28.97 -60.15
CA GLY A 191 44.59 -29.64 -61.36
C GLY A 191 44.27 -31.13 -61.27
N GLY A 192 44.23 -31.81 -62.41
CA GLY A 192 43.85 -33.23 -62.56
C GLY A 192 44.65 -34.26 -61.72
N ASP A 193 45.37 -33.82 -60.70
CA ASP A 193 46.20 -34.58 -59.77
C ASP A 193 45.44 -35.09 -58.53
N VAL A 194 44.15 -34.77 -58.36
CA VAL A 194 43.34 -35.32 -57.23
C VAL A 194 42.33 -36.38 -57.66
N GLY A 195 42.53 -36.99 -58.83
CA GLY A 195 41.66 -38.00 -59.40
C GLY A 195 42.40 -39.13 -60.07
N ASN A 196 43.41 -39.72 -59.43
CA ASN A 196 43.79 -41.09 -59.73
C ASN A 196 44.36 -41.80 -58.50
N SER A 197 43.85 -42.99 -58.25
CA SER A 197 44.12 -43.88 -57.13
C SER A 197 45.56 -44.41 -57.11
N GLY A 198 46.51 -43.55 -56.77
CA GLY A 198 47.84 -43.96 -56.30
C GLY A 198 47.80 -44.22 -54.80
N GLY A 199 47.50 -45.46 -54.41
CA GLY A 199 47.47 -45.86 -53.00
C GLY A 199 48.80 -45.64 -52.27
N VAL A 200 48.78 -45.82 -50.95
CA VAL A 200 49.92 -45.59 -50.01
C VAL A 200 51.24 -46.24 -50.49
N SER A 201 51.18 -47.28 -51.32
CA SER A 201 52.36 -47.92 -51.94
C SER A 201 53.17 -46.98 -52.85
N THR A 202 52.52 -46.15 -53.67
CA THR A 202 53.21 -45.22 -54.58
C THR A 202 53.91 -44.08 -53.82
N GLY A 203 53.35 -43.69 -52.68
CA GLY A 203 53.98 -42.74 -51.75
C GLY A 203 55.21 -43.33 -51.04
N ALA A 204 55.11 -44.58 -50.58
CA ALA A 204 56.21 -45.27 -49.91
C ALA A 204 57.39 -45.58 -50.84
N GLU A 205 57.14 -45.78 -52.14
CA GLU A 205 58.18 -45.98 -53.16
C GLU A 205 58.93 -44.68 -53.49
N ARG A 206 58.22 -43.55 -53.60
CA ARG A 206 58.86 -42.24 -53.78
C ARG A 206 59.69 -41.81 -52.57
N PHE A 207 59.23 -42.12 -51.36
CA PHE A 207 60.01 -41.84 -50.15
C PHE A 207 61.30 -42.66 -50.12
N ARG A 208 61.24 -43.96 -50.47
CA ARG A 208 62.43 -44.82 -50.58
C ARG A 208 63.38 -44.39 -51.70
N GLN A 209 62.89 -43.95 -52.85
CA GLN A 209 63.75 -43.39 -53.90
C GLN A 209 64.47 -42.11 -53.48
N LYS A 210 63.86 -41.29 -52.64
CA LYS A 210 64.39 -39.99 -52.25
C LYS A 210 65.28 -40.02 -51.01
N HIS A 211 65.09 -41.02 -50.15
CA HIS A 211 65.75 -41.12 -48.84
C HIS A 211 66.39 -42.49 -48.55
N GLY A 212 66.30 -43.45 -49.47
CA GLY A 212 67.03 -44.71 -49.39
C GLY A 212 68.45 -44.55 -49.93
N LYS A 213 69.43 -44.85 -49.08
CA LYS A 213 70.80 -45.22 -49.49
C LYS A 213 70.86 -46.73 -49.62
#